data_AF-A0A7C0V0B9-F1
#
_entry.id   AF-A0A7C0V0B9-F1
#
_cell.length_a   1.000
_cell.length_b   1.000
_cell.length_c   1.000
_cell.angle_alpha   90.00
_cell.angle_beta   90.00
_cell.angle_gamma   90.00
#
_symmetry.space_group_name_H-M   'P 1'
#
loop_
_entity.id
_entity.type
_entity.pdbx_description
1 polymer ?
#
loop_
_entity_poly.entity_id
_entity_poly.type
_entity_poly.pdbx_seq_one_letter_code
_entity_poly.pdbx_strand_id
1 'polypeptide(L)'
;MFGLGGKSLTLGDVGASISSSGAILLGRRVACDAHKDGRPVRVVTHVHYDHILGLERSLRYCRKVVMTPATRDILQVLRGVDLRIGKISALNYG
;
A
#
# COMPACT_ATOMS: atom_id res chain seq x y z
N MET A 1 5.37 -11.80 -34.56
CA MET A 1 6.60 -12.25 -33.89
C MET A 1 6.29 -12.45 -32.41
N PHE A 2 6.65 -13.63 -31.92
CA PHE A 2 6.45 -14.09 -30.55
C PHE A 2 7.53 -13.57 -29.59
N GLY A 3 7.18 -13.43 -28.32
CA GLY A 3 8.09 -13.52 -27.17
C GLY A 3 8.05 -12.28 -26.26
N LEU A 4 7.84 -12.36 -24.95
CA LEU A 4 7.64 -13.47 -24.02
C LEU A 4 6.81 -12.90 -22.87
N GLY A 5 5.60 -13.42 -22.68
CA GLY A 5 4.83 -13.21 -21.46
C GLY A 5 5.55 -13.91 -20.31
N GLY A 6 6.18 -13.13 -19.43
CA GLY A 6 6.69 -13.61 -18.15
C GLY A 6 5.56 -13.93 -17.18
N LYS A 7 4.80 -14.99 -17.45
CA LYS A 7 3.95 -15.63 -16.43
C LYS A 7 4.84 -16.59 -15.64
N SER A 8 5.43 -16.11 -14.54
CA SER A 8 5.75 -17.01 -13.44
C SER A 8 4.51 -17.07 -12.55
N LEU A 9 3.66 -18.07 -12.81
CA LEU A 9 2.55 -18.46 -11.95
C LEU A 9 2.92 -19.84 -11.41
N THR A 10 3.38 -19.89 -10.16
CA THR A 10 3.43 -21.14 -9.38
C THR A 10 2.54 -20.98 -8.15
N LEU A 11 1.85 -22.06 -7.79
CA LEU A 11 0.88 -22.11 -6.70
C LEU A 11 1.47 -21.57 -5.39
N GLY A 12 0.93 -20.42 -4.94
CA GLY A 12 1.22 -19.85 -3.62
C GLY A 12 2.35 -18.82 -3.63
N ASP A 13 2.18 -17.68 -4.32
CA ASP A 13 3.22 -16.64 -4.41
C ASP A 13 3.64 -16.11 -3.02
N VAL A 14 4.63 -16.77 -2.41
CA VAL A 14 5.43 -16.30 -1.29
C VAL A 14 6.57 -15.51 -1.94
N GLY A 15 6.29 -14.28 -2.35
CA GLY A 15 7.27 -13.49 -3.11
C GLY A 15 7.01 -11.99 -3.03
N ALA A 16 8.03 -11.22 -3.38
CA ALA A 16 7.97 -9.78 -3.52
C ALA A 16 8.14 -9.40 -5.00
N SER A 17 7.36 -8.42 -5.46
CA SER A 17 7.47 -7.89 -6.83
C SER A 17 7.16 -6.40 -6.83
N ILE A 18 7.58 -5.68 -7.87
CA ILE A 18 7.29 -4.25 -8.03
C ILE A 18 6.30 -4.09 -9.19
N SER A 19 5.22 -3.36 -8.94
CA SER A 19 4.25 -3.03 -9.99
C SER A 19 4.71 -1.84 -10.84
N SER A 20 4.08 -1.63 -11.99
CA SER A 20 4.37 -0.47 -12.86
C SER A 20 4.13 0.90 -12.19
N SER A 21 3.33 0.96 -11.12
CA SER A 21 3.12 2.18 -10.32
C SER A 21 4.12 2.34 -9.18
N GLY A 22 5.15 1.49 -9.11
CA GLY A 22 6.13 1.48 -8.02
C GLY A 22 5.67 0.75 -6.75
N ALA A 23 4.45 0.21 -6.71
CA ALA A 23 3.96 -0.50 -5.52
C ALA A 23 4.78 -1.77 -5.27
N ILE A 24 5.31 -1.93 -4.07
CA ILE A 24 5.93 -3.18 -3.62
C ILE A 24 4.82 -4.14 -3.21
N LEU A 25 4.66 -5.24 -3.94
CA LEU A 25 3.63 -6.24 -3.72
C LEU A 25 4.21 -7.39 -2.95
N LEU A 26 3.69 -7.63 -1.73
CA LEU A 26 4.08 -8.78 -0.91
C LEU A 26 2.99 -9.84 -0.95
N GLY A 27 3.36 -11.01 -1.43
CA GLY A 27 2.46 -12.13 -1.67
C GLY A 27 1.26 -11.74 -2.53
N ARG A 28 0.04 -12.01 -2.04
CA ARG A 28 -1.23 -11.70 -2.75
C ARG A 28 -2.07 -10.59 -2.10
N ARG A 29 -1.72 -10.14 -0.90
CA ARG A 29 -2.61 -9.32 -0.07
C ARG A 29 -2.12 -7.90 0.22
N VAL A 30 -0.82 -7.68 0.15
CA VAL A 30 -0.20 -6.43 0.61
C VAL A 30 0.37 -5.64 -0.57
N ALA A 31 0.21 -4.32 -0.50
CA ALA A 31 0.91 -3.34 -1.34
C ALA A 31 1.51 -2.23 -0.46
N CYS A 32 2.81 -1.96 -0.64
CA CYS A 32 3.52 -0.87 0.04
C CYS A 32 3.75 0.31 -0.91
N ASP A 33 3.65 1.53 -0.39
CA ASP A 33 4.05 2.82 -0.98
C ASP A 33 3.49 3.28 -2.35
N ALA A 34 2.89 2.42 -3.19
CA ALA A 34 1.81 2.82 -4.13
C ALA A 34 0.57 1.91 -4.13
N HIS A 35 -0.61 2.44 -4.47
CA HIS A 35 -1.84 1.66 -4.50
C HIS A 35 -1.80 0.57 -5.60
N LYS A 36 -2.35 -0.61 -5.29
CA LYS A 36 -2.58 -1.69 -6.26
C LYS A 36 -3.94 -2.32 -6.05
N ASP A 37 -4.77 -2.35 -7.10
CA ASP A 37 -6.06 -3.02 -7.07
C ASP A 37 -5.91 -4.52 -6.75
N GLY A 38 -6.90 -5.05 -6.02
CA GLY A 38 -6.89 -6.44 -5.56
C GLY A 38 -5.98 -6.70 -4.35
N ARG A 39 -5.26 -5.69 -3.83
CA ARG A 39 -4.47 -5.80 -2.59
C ARG A 39 -5.26 -5.18 -1.42
N PRO A 40 -5.89 -5.99 -0.54
CA PRO A 40 -6.73 -5.48 0.53
C PRO A 40 -5.96 -4.77 1.65
N VAL A 41 -4.64 -4.90 1.74
CA VAL A 41 -3.81 -4.27 2.76
C VAL A 41 -2.82 -3.30 2.11
N ARG A 42 -2.87 -2.05 2.56
CA ARG A 42 -1.95 -1.00 2.18
C ARG A 42 -0.96 -0.75 3.32
N VAL A 43 0.34 -0.69 3.04
CA VAL A 43 1.35 -0.17 3.97
C VAL A 43 1.86 1.17 3.44
N VAL A 44 1.96 2.16 4.33
CA VAL A 44 2.59 3.46 4.04
C VAL A 44 3.78 3.58 4.98
N THR A 45 4.99 3.57 4.42
CA THR A 45 6.22 3.59 5.22
C THR A 45 6.49 4.97 5.82
N HIS A 46 6.31 6.03 5.04
CA HIS A 46 6.51 7.42 5.46
C HIS A 46 5.78 8.40 4.55
N VAL A 47 5.85 9.71 4.87
CA VAL A 47 5.08 10.76 4.20
C VAL A 47 5.96 11.55 3.22
N HIS A 48 6.28 10.92 2.09
CA HIS A 48 6.74 11.62 0.88
C HIS A 48 5.71 11.45 -0.24
N TYR A 49 5.69 12.39 -1.18
CA TYR A 49 4.66 12.48 -2.22
C TYR A 49 4.54 11.19 -3.05
N ASP A 50 5.68 10.61 -3.43
CA ASP A 50 5.81 9.37 -4.19
C ASP A 50 5.33 8.13 -3.42
N HIS A 51 5.39 8.13 -2.08
CA HIS A 51 4.93 7.01 -1.23
C HIS A 51 3.45 7.10 -0.83
N ILE A 52 2.77 8.23 -1.11
CA ILE A 52 1.34 8.43 -0.81
C ILE A 52 0.46 8.47 -2.06
N LEU A 53 1.01 8.13 -3.23
CA LEU A 53 0.27 8.03 -4.49
C LEU A 53 -0.86 7.01 -4.39
N GLY A 54 -2.07 7.44 -4.76
CA GLY A 54 -3.28 6.60 -4.71
C GLY A 54 -3.76 6.29 -3.28
N LEU A 55 -3.33 7.05 -2.27
CA LEU A 55 -3.78 6.87 -0.89
C LEU A 55 -5.30 6.97 -0.75
N GLU A 56 -5.96 7.93 -1.40
CA GLU A 56 -7.43 8.07 -1.35
C GLU A 56 -8.14 6.81 -1.85
N ARG A 57 -7.60 6.22 -2.92
CA ARG A 57 -8.09 4.94 -3.47
C ARG A 57 -7.88 3.81 -2.46
N SER A 58 -6.74 3.80 -1.77
CA SER A 58 -6.47 2.83 -0.69
C SER A 58 -7.45 2.99 0.48
N LEU A 59 -7.71 4.21 0.94
CA LEU A 59 -8.66 4.49 2.02
C LEU A 59 -10.08 4.04 1.66
N ARG A 60 -10.47 4.19 0.38
CA ARG A 60 -11.77 3.75 -0.13
C ARG A 60 -11.86 2.22 -0.24
N TYR A 61 -10.91 1.58 -0.92
CA TYR A 61 -11.05 0.18 -1.37
C TYR A 61 -10.26 -0.85 -0.56
N CYS A 62 -9.14 -0.47 0.07
CA CYS A 62 -8.44 -1.43 0.94
C CYS A 62 -9.31 -1.74 2.16
N ARG A 63 -9.14 -2.95 2.69
CA ARG A 63 -9.73 -3.35 3.97
C ARG A 63 -8.99 -2.70 5.13
N LYS A 64 -7.68 -2.50 4.99
CA LYS A 64 -6.81 -1.95 6.03
C LYS A 64 -5.68 -1.13 5.42
N VAL A 65 -5.42 0.04 6.00
CA VAL A 65 -4.26 0.89 5.69
C VAL A 65 -3.40 0.98 6.94
N VAL A 66 -2.14 0.59 6.84
CA VAL A 66 -1.23 0.42 7.98
C VAL A 66 -0.08 1.40 7.85
N MET A 67 0.27 2.04 8.95
CA MET A 67 1.38 3.01 9.05
C MET A 67 1.81 3.17 10.51
N THR A 68 2.87 3.93 10.79
CA THR A 68 3.24 4.28 12.17
C THR A 68 2.33 5.41 12.70
N PRO A 69 2.22 5.61 14.04
CA PRO A 69 1.54 6.78 14.61
C PRO A 69 2.08 8.10 14.06
N ALA A 70 3.40 8.24 13.95
CA ALA A 70 4.04 9.45 13.42
C ALA A 70 3.64 9.73 11.96
N THR A 71 3.65 8.69 11.11
CA THR A 71 3.19 8.80 9.70
C THR A 71 1.73 9.22 9.62
N ARG A 72 0.85 8.64 10.45
CA ARG A 72 -0.58 9.00 10.51
C ARG A 72 -0.74 10.46 10.90
N ASP A 73 -0.06 10.91 11.95
CA ASP A 73 -0.25 12.24 12.52
C ASP A 73 0.22 13.33 11.54
N ILE A 74 1.36 13.13 10.86
CA ILE A 74 1.82 14.02 9.78
C ILE A 74 0.79 14.06 8.65
N LEU A 75 0.33 12.90 8.19
CA LEU A 75 -0.61 12.80 7.07
C LEU A 75 -1.97 13.44 7.38
N GLN A 76 -2.42 13.36 8.63
CA GLN A 76 -3.63 14.01 9.13
C GLN A 76 -3.50 15.54 9.06
N VAL A 77 -2.37 16.10 9.48
CA VAL A 77 -2.10 17.55 9.37
C VAL A 77 -2.06 17.98 7.91
N LEU A 78 -1.31 17.26 7.07
CA LEU A 78 -1.16 17.62 5.64
C LEU A 78 -2.46 17.56 4.84
N ARG A 79 -3.39 16.67 5.22
CA ARG A 79 -4.66 16.49 4.51
C ARG A 79 -5.86 17.16 5.17
N GLY A 80 -5.71 17.66 6.40
CA GLY A 80 -6.81 18.28 7.14
C GLY A 80 -7.97 17.32 7.43
N VAL A 81 -7.70 16.02 7.59
CA VAL A 81 -8.72 14.98 7.83
C VAL A 81 -8.39 14.15 9.06
N ASP A 82 -9.41 13.72 9.81
CA ASP A 82 -9.19 12.84 10.96
C ASP A 82 -8.98 11.38 10.52
N LEU A 83 -7.72 10.95 10.55
CA LEU A 83 -7.30 9.61 10.16
C LEU A 83 -7.40 8.60 11.30
N ARG A 84 -7.91 9.01 12.47
CA ARG A 84 -8.21 8.10 13.60
C ARG A 84 -9.50 7.32 13.39
N ILE A 85 -10.34 7.74 12.44
CA ILE A 85 -11.62 7.11 12.13
C ILE A 85 -11.46 6.23 10.88
N GLY A 86 -11.98 5.01 10.93
CA GLY A 86 -12.09 4.12 9.76
C GLY A 86 -11.02 3.03 9.66
N LYS A 87 -10.46 2.83 8.45
CA LYS A 87 -9.69 1.62 8.08
C LYS A 87 -8.19 1.71 8.37
N ILE A 88 -7.76 2.75 9.08
CA ILE A 88 -6.35 2.97 9.39
C ILE A 88 -5.97 2.23 10.66
N SER A 89 -4.82 1.57 10.64
CA SER A 89 -4.18 1.07 11.87
C SER A 89 -2.79 1.65 11.99
N ALA A 90 -2.63 2.50 13.00
CA ALA A 90 -1.34 2.93 13.47
C ALA A 90 -0.73 1.79 14.30
N LEU A 91 0.36 1.21 13.81
CA LEU A 91 1.11 0.18 14.54
C LEU A 91 2.34 0.82 15.15
N ASN A 92 2.54 0.63 16.46
CA ASN A 92 3.73 1.10 17.14
C ASN A 92 4.83 0.05 16.98
N TYR A 93 5.71 0.26 15.99
CA TYR A 93 6.86 -0.57 15.72
C TYR A 93 8.04 0.31 15.31
N GLY A 94 9.24 -0.09 15.70
CA GLY A 94 10.46 0.70 15.59
C GLY A 94 11.44 0.27 16.66
#